data_AF-A0A939L3U4-F1
#
_entry.id   AF-A0A939L3U4-F1
#
_cell.length_a   1.000
_cell.length_b   1.000
_cell.length_c   1.000
_cell.angle_alpha   90.00
_cell.angle_beta   90.00
_cell.angle_gamma   90.00
#
_symmetry.space_group_name_H-M   'P 1'
#
loop_
_entity.id
_entity.type
_entity.pdbx_description
1 polymer ?
#
loop_
_entity_poly.entity_id
_entity_poly.type
_entity_poly.pdbx_seq_one_letter_code
_entity_poly.pdbx_strand_id
1 'polypeptide(L)'
;MTGIRYLTDWFIPKISDHQEVTQANRISDRRLLVQRRYSSPFTIAPVSGMENLTPSLVDEILDDAPADVICLVPKASHYLWPARERAKERESDVQTMSEVFWTVTADDPRGFLNKNVAYARRVLRQHSHVQRVEMICEASMKLIRVGRMPNVRLSVEYEYEFGSEALVKALEHHPGVNVVLNSNPNGKPTRAAMRHAENAGVRLLDMSSLMGILNRP
;
A
#
# COMPACT_ATOMS: atom_id res chain seq x y z
N MET A 1 -17.46 12.84 -12.71
CA MET A 1 -16.17 12.23 -13.07
C MET A 1 -15.07 13.11 -12.53
N THR A 2 -14.44 12.68 -11.45
CA THR A 2 -13.24 13.32 -10.89
C THR A 2 -12.05 12.88 -11.74
N GLY A 3 -11.50 13.79 -12.54
CA GLY A 3 -10.38 13.49 -13.45
C GLY A 3 -9.03 13.40 -12.73
N ILE A 4 -8.06 12.76 -13.39
CA ILE A 4 -6.67 12.70 -12.94
C ILE A 4 -6.09 14.11 -12.92
N ARG A 5 -5.56 14.54 -11.78
CA ARG A 5 -4.86 15.81 -11.61
C ARG A 5 -3.40 15.57 -11.30
N TYR A 6 -2.53 16.13 -12.12
CA TYR A 6 -1.09 16.05 -11.93
C TYR A 6 -0.60 17.18 -11.02
N LEU A 7 0.21 16.83 -10.02
CA LEU A 7 0.70 17.75 -8.99
C LEU A 7 2.21 18.00 -9.12
N THR A 8 2.70 18.07 -10.36
CA THR A 8 4.13 18.14 -10.68
C THR A 8 4.86 19.30 -9.97
N ASP A 9 4.36 20.53 -10.10
CA ASP A 9 4.98 21.69 -9.42
C ASP A 9 4.92 21.63 -7.91
N TRP A 10 3.84 21.08 -7.37
CA TRP A 10 3.70 20.93 -5.93
C TRP A 10 4.66 19.86 -5.39
N PHE A 11 4.91 18.79 -6.18
CA PHE A 11 5.71 17.64 -5.76
C PHE A 11 7.22 17.91 -5.84
N ILE A 12 7.68 18.70 -6.82
CA ILE A 12 9.10 19.04 -7.00
C ILE A 12 9.78 19.56 -5.72
N PRO A 13 9.28 20.60 -5.03
CA PRO A 13 9.93 21.07 -3.81
C PRO A 13 9.89 20.01 -2.71
N LYS A 14 8.83 19.20 -2.62
CA LYS A 14 8.72 18.15 -1.60
C LYS A 14 9.78 17.07 -1.74
N ILE A 15 9.99 16.57 -2.96
CA ILE A 15 10.98 15.52 -3.20
C ILE A 15 12.41 16.08 -3.19
N SER A 16 12.60 17.36 -3.53
CA SER A 16 13.90 18.03 -3.48
C SER A 16 14.44 18.18 -2.06
N ASP A 17 13.57 18.22 -1.04
CA ASP A 17 13.97 18.27 0.37
C ASP A 17 14.61 16.96 0.87
N HIS A 18 14.57 15.89 0.07
CA HIS A 18 15.14 14.60 0.45
C HIS A 18 16.67 14.56 0.25
N GLN A 19 17.43 14.12 1.26
CA GLN A 19 18.91 14.15 1.26
C GLN A 19 19.60 13.41 0.10
N GLU A 20 18.95 12.36 -0.43
CA GLU A 20 19.44 11.57 -1.57
C GLU A 20 19.12 12.17 -2.93
N VAL A 21 18.32 13.24 -2.99
CA VAL A 21 17.95 13.93 -4.22
C VAL A 21 18.92 15.08 -4.45
N THR A 22 19.59 15.08 -5.61
CA THR A 22 20.46 16.19 -6.01
C THR A 22 19.69 17.26 -6.75
N GLN A 23 18.67 16.86 -7.51
CA GLN A 23 17.83 17.76 -8.28
C GLN A 23 16.50 17.09 -8.61
N ALA A 24 15.40 17.84 -8.60
CA ALA A 24 14.15 17.43 -9.19
C ALA A 24 13.68 18.47 -10.20
N ASN A 25 13.48 18.05 -11.44
CA ASN A 25 13.08 18.95 -12.52
C ASN A 25 11.79 18.47 -13.18
N ARG A 26 10.93 19.42 -13.49
CA ARG A 26 9.80 19.21 -14.38
C ARG A 26 10.31 18.81 -15.78
N ILE A 27 9.78 17.72 -16.33
CA ILE A 27 10.00 17.35 -17.73
C ILE A 27 8.73 17.58 -18.58
N SER A 28 7.55 17.56 -17.96
CA SER A 28 6.28 17.98 -18.57
C SER A 28 5.29 18.43 -17.48
N ASP A 29 4.08 18.86 -17.85
CA ASP A 29 3.00 19.13 -16.89
C ASP A 29 2.65 17.92 -16.00
N ARG A 30 2.98 16.72 -16.46
CA ARG A 30 2.51 15.47 -15.88
C ARG A 30 3.63 14.64 -15.28
N ARG A 31 4.89 15.07 -15.44
CA ARG A 31 6.08 14.30 -15.08
C ARG A 31 7.19 15.17 -14.53
N LEU A 32 7.91 14.62 -13.57
CA LEU A 32 9.22 15.13 -13.14
C LEU A 32 10.29 14.05 -13.25
N LEU A 33 11.52 14.49 -13.45
CA LEU A 33 12.74 13.70 -13.34
C LEU A 33 13.39 13.98 -11.97
N VAL A 34 13.66 12.93 -11.22
CA VAL A 34 14.41 12.97 -9.97
C VAL A 34 15.82 12.47 -10.23
N GLN A 35 16.80 13.36 -10.07
CA GLN A 35 18.20 13.02 -10.05
C GLN A 35 18.63 12.69 -8.63
N ARG A 36 19.36 11.58 -8.49
CA ARG A 36 19.78 11.04 -7.20
C ARG A 36 21.29 11.12 -7.06
N ARG A 37 21.75 11.18 -5.82
CA ARG A 37 23.17 11.32 -5.49
C ARG A 37 24.00 10.09 -5.87
N TYR A 38 23.47 8.90 -5.64
CA TYR A 38 24.21 7.64 -5.78
C TYR A 38 23.56 6.59 -6.68
N SER A 39 22.31 6.80 -7.11
CA SER A 39 21.53 5.84 -7.89
C SER A 39 21.05 6.47 -9.21
N SER A 40 20.65 5.65 -10.19
CA SER A 40 20.19 6.12 -11.50
C SER A 40 19.04 7.12 -11.38
N PRO A 41 18.90 8.14 -12.23
CA PRO A 41 17.72 9.00 -12.19
C PRO A 41 16.44 8.20 -12.50
N PHE A 42 15.30 8.71 -12.06
CA PHE A 42 13.99 8.10 -12.35
C PHE A 42 12.90 9.16 -12.49
N THR A 43 11.80 8.79 -13.14
CA THR A 43 10.69 9.65 -13.47
C THR A 43 9.46 9.36 -12.61
N ILE A 44 8.74 10.40 -12.22
CA ILE A 44 7.54 10.30 -11.40
C ILE A 44 6.36 10.98 -12.08
N ALA A 45 5.20 10.32 -12.07
CA ALA A 45 3.89 10.88 -12.35
C ALA A 45 3.14 11.15 -11.02
N PRO A 46 3.20 12.37 -10.45
CA PRO A 46 2.51 12.67 -9.20
C PRO A 46 1.04 12.97 -9.47
N VAL A 47 0.15 12.06 -9.07
CA VAL A 47 -1.27 12.12 -9.38
C VAL A 47 -2.15 12.31 -8.14
N SER A 48 -3.31 12.90 -8.36
CA SER A 48 -4.36 13.13 -7.37
C SER A 48 -5.73 13.19 -8.06
N GLY A 49 -6.80 13.32 -7.28
CA GLY A 49 -8.16 13.43 -7.80
C GLY A 49 -8.93 12.11 -7.87
N MET A 50 -8.27 10.98 -7.60
CA MET A 50 -8.91 9.69 -7.37
C MET A 50 -8.78 9.23 -5.92
N GLU A 51 -9.79 8.51 -5.44
CA GLU A 51 -9.74 7.78 -4.17
C GLU A 51 -8.95 6.48 -4.33
N ASN A 52 -9.28 5.71 -5.38
CA ASN A 52 -8.61 4.44 -5.70
C ASN A 52 -8.03 4.47 -7.12
N LEU A 53 -6.76 4.11 -7.25
CA LEU A 53 -6.15 3.87 -8.56
C LEU A 53 -6.54 2.49 -9.09
N THR A 54 -7.13 2.46 -10.28
CA THR A 54 -7.56 1.25 -11.00
C THR A 54 -6.62 0.95 -12.18
N PRO A 55 -6.63 -0.27 -12.75
CA PRO A 55 -5.85 -0.59 -13.95
C PRO A 55 -6.10 0.36 -15.13
N SER A 56 -7.36 0.76 -15.35
CA SER A 56 -7.72 1.68 -16.43
C SER A 56 -7.10 3.07 -16.26
N LEU A 57 -7.00 3.56 -15.02
CA LEU A 57 -6.36 4.84 -14.72
C LEU A 57 -4.83 4.75 -14.87
N VAL A 58 -4.24 3.59 -14.60
CA VAL A 58 -2.82 3.34 -14.87
C VAL A 58 -2.54 3.43 -16.36
N ASP A 59 -3.39 2.84 -17.19
CA ASP A 59 -3.27 2.96 -18.64
C ASP A 59 -3.41 4.41 -19.11
N GLU A 60 -4.43 5.13 -18.63
CA GLU A 60 -4.60 6.56 -18.93
C GLU A 60 -3.39 7.41 -18.55
N ILE A 61 -2.78 7.13 -17.38
CA ILE A 61 -1.58 7.84 -16.94
C ILE A 61 -0.40 7.52 -17.87
N LEU A 62 -0.14 6.25 -18.14
CA LEU A 62 1.08 5.81 -18.82
C LEU A 62 1.01 5.90 -20.35
N ASP A 63 -0.18 5.96 -20.95
CA ASP A 63 -0.38 6.21 -22.39
C ASP A 63 0.02 7.63 -22.80
N ASP A 64 -0.15 8.59 -21.90
CA ASP A 64 0.27 9.97 -22.13
C ASP A 64 1.80 10.12 -22.16
N ALA A 65 2.47 9.49 -21.21
CA ALA A 65 3.94 9.43 -21.15
C ALA A 65 4.38 8.29 -20.22
N PRO A 66 5.51 7.62 -20.49
CA PRO A 66 6.07 6.67 -19.54
C PRO A 66 6.46 7.36 -18.21
N ALA A 67 6.45 6.59 -17.13
CA ALA A 67 7.00 6.98 -15.83
C ALA A 67 7.49 5.74 -15.10
N ASP A 68 8.61 5.84 -14.38
CA ASP A 68 9.10 4.75 -13.54
C ASP A 68 8.18 4.52 -12.33
N VAL A 69 7.59 5.60 -11.79
CA VAL A 69 6.69 5.55 -10.64
C VAL A 69 5.46 6.45 -10.83
N ILE A 70 4.28 5.91 -10.60
CA ILE A 70 3.04 6.66 -10.37
C ILE A 70 2.92 6.93 -8.87
N CYS A 71 3.01 8.20 -8.47
CA CYS A 71 2.94 8.60 -7.08
C CYS A 71 1.53 9.11 -6.72
N LEU A 72 0.83 8.39 -5.86
CA LEU A 72 -0.40 8.85 -5.23
C LEU A 72 -0.07 9.88 -4.15
N VAL A 73 -0.36 11.15 -4.44
CA VAL A 73 0.00 12.27 -3.57
C VAL A 73 -0.91 12.38 -2.33
N PRO A 74 -2.26 12.29 -2.44
CA PRO A 74 -3.11 12.39 -1.26
C PRO A 74 -2.90 11.21 -0.32
N LYS A 75 -2.82 11.48 0.99
CA LYS A 75 -2.65 10.44 2.02
C LYS A 75 -3.80 9.41 2.08
N ALA A 76 -4.98 9.83 1.64
CA ALA A 76 -6.17 8.98 1.59
C ALA A 76 -6.35 8.28 0.23
N SER A 77 -5.41 8.46 -0.72
CA SER A 77 -5.46 7.75 -1.98
C SER A 77 -4.82 6.38 -1.83
N HIS A 78 -5.48 5.37 -2.40
CA HIS A 78 -5.04 3.98 -2.37
C HIS A 78 -4.89 3.44 -3.79
N TYR A 79 -4.20 2.31 -3.94
CA TYR A 79 -4.15 1.61 -5.22
C TYR A 79 -4.69 0.19 -5.09
N LEU A 80 -5.52 -0.20 -6.06
CA LEU A 80 -5.88 -1.60 -6.18
C LEU A 80 -4.65 -2.39 -6.60
N TRP A 81 -4.49 -3.60 -6.06
CA TRP A 81 -3.35 -4.43 -6.42
C TRP A 81 -3.28 -4.74 -7.92
N PRO A 82 -4.39 -5.00 -8.64
CA PRO A 82 -4.37 -5.12 -10.10
C PRO A 82 -3.86 -3.86 -10.82
N ALA A 83 -4.07 -2.65 -10.26
CA ALA A 83 -3.52 -1.42 -10.85
C ALA A 83 -2.00 -1.41 -10.78
N ARG A 84 -1.46 -1.87 -9.64
CA ARG A 84 -0.02 -2.02 -9.47
C ARG A 84 0.56 -3.11 -10.39
N GLU A 85 -0.12 -4.24 -10.53
CA GLU A 85 0.30 -5.28 -11.49
C GLU A 85 0.29 -4.74 -12.93
N ARG A 86 -0.74 -3.96 -13.29
CA ARG A 86 -0.81 -3.28 -14.58
C ARG A 86 0.34 -2.29 -14.80
N ALA A 87 0.73 -1.53 -13.79
CA ALA A 87 1.88 -0.63 -13.88
C ALA A 87 3.19 -1.39 -14.14
N LYS A 88 3.37 -2.55 -13.47
CA LYS A 88 4.55 -3.40 -13.66
C LYS A 88 4.67 -3.98 -15.06
N GLU A 89 3.54 -4.36 -15.66
CA GLU A 89 3.50 -4.78 -17.08
C GLU A 89 4.00 -3.69 -18.04
N ARG A 90 3.98 -2.42 -17.59
CA ARG A 90 4.43 -1.24 -18.33
C ARG A 90 5.73 -0.66 -17.78
N GLU A 91 6.53 -1.49 -17.12
CA GLU A 91 7.84 -1.14 -16.54
C GLU A 91 7.79 0.00 -15.50
N SER A 92 6.62 0.20 -14.90
CA SER A 92 6.33 1.22 -13.88
C SER A 92 5.97 0.57 -12.53
N ASP A 93 5.76 1.37 -11.50
CA ASP A 93 5.18 0.94 -10.23
C ASP A 93 4.23 1.99 -9.66
N VAL A 94 3.30 1.57 -8.80
CA VAL A 94 2.39 2.48 -8.10
C VAL A 94 2.81 2.58 -6.66
N GLN A 95 2.95 3.81 -6.17
CA GLN A 95 3.43 4.11 -4.83
C GLN A 95 2.65 5.26 -4.21
N THR A 96 2.43 5.21 -2.91
CA THR A 96 2.04 6.38 -2.12
C THR A 96 3.22 7.34 -1.96
N MET A 97 2.94 8.59 -1.59
CA MET A 97 4.01 9.55 -1.27
C MET A 97 5.00 9.01 -0.24
N SER A 98 4.55 8.34 0.82
CA SER A 98 5.45 7.77 1.82
C SER A 98 6.36 6.68 1.24
N GLU A 99 5.86 5.87 0.32
CA GLU A 99 6.65 4.83 -0.36
C GLU A 99 7.70 5.44 -1.28
N VAL A 100 7.38 6.52 -2.02
CA VAL A 100 8.35 7.23 -2.86
C VAL A 100 9.54 7.75 -2.05
N PHE A 101 9.29 8.31 -0.87
CA PHE A 101 10.36 8.79 0.02
C PHE A 101 11.22 7.64 0.57
N TRP A 102 10.72 6.40 0.60
CA TRP A 102 11.56 5.24 0.88
C TRP A 102 12.33 4.79 -0.36
N THR A 103 11.68 4.70 -1.52
CA THR A 103 12.26 4.13 -2.75
C THR A 103 13.23 5.03 -3.46
N VAL A 104 13.22 6.33 -3.18
CA VAL A 104 14.25 7.26 -3.66
C VAL A 104 15.67 6.80 -3.29
N THR A 105 15.81 6.04 -2.19
CA THR A 105 17.10 5.50 -1.71
C THR A 105 17.45 4.11 -2.28
N ALA A 106 16.52 3.45 -2.98
CA ALA A 106 16.72 2.10 -3.51
C ALA A 106 17.32 2.15 -4.92
N ASP A 107 18.17 1.20 -5.33
CA ASP A 107 18.77 1.20 -6.66
C ASP A 107 17.72 1.26 -7.78
N ASP A 108 16.74 0.36 -7.72
CA ASP A 108 15.51 0.43 -8.50
C ASP A 108 14.38 0.95 -7.60
N PRO A 109 13.76 2.11 -7.92
CA PRO A 109 12.65 2.63 -7.13
C PRO A 109 11.38 1.77 -7.26
N ARG A 110 11.30 0.85 -8.23
CA ARG A 110 10.14 -0.01 -8.48
C ARG A 110 10.15 -1.27 -7.61
N GLY A 111 8.97 -1.83 -7.40
CA GLY A 111 8.79 -3.11 -6.70
C GLY A 111 8.68 -3.00 -5.19
N PHE A 112 8.62 -1.79 -4.63
CA PHE A 112 8.55 -1.57 -3.18
C PHE A 112 7.33 -2.24 -2.56
N LEU A 113 7.53 -3.05 -1.54
CA LEU A 113 6.44 -3.56 -0.72
C LEU A 113 6.79 -3.27 0.72
N ASN A 114 5.85 -2.68 1.46
CA ASN A 114 6.02 -2.45 2.88
C ASN A 114 6.48 -3.75 3.56
N LYS A 115 7.58 -3.67 4.32
CA LYS A 115 8.22 -4.83 4.95
C LYS A 115 7.26 -5.66 5.82
N ASN A 116 6.29 -5.02 6.46
CA ASN A 116 5.31 -5.67 7.32
C ASN A 116 4.28 -6.44 6.49
N VAL A 117 3.82 -5.84 5.39
CA VAL A 117 2.95 -6.51 4.40
C VAL A 117 3.68 -7.69 3.77
N ALA A 118 4.95 -7.50 3.38
CA ALA A 118 5.78 -8.55 2.80
C ALA A 118 5.99 -9.72 3.78
N TYR A 119 6.28 -9.41 5.06
CA TYR A 119 6.40 -10.40 6.13
C TYR A 119 5.09 -11.18 6.33
N ALA A 120 3.97 -10.49 6.52
CA ALA A 120 2.67 -11.11 6.72
C ALA A 120 2.31 -12.02 5.55
N ARG A 121 2.44 -11.52 4.32
CA ARG A 121 2.20 -12.28 3.09
C ARG A 121 3.05 -13.54 3.01
N ARG A 122 4.34 -13.47 3.37
CA ARG A 122 5.25 -14.63 3.38
C ARG A 122 4.81 -15.69 4.38
N VAL A 123 4.56 -15.29 5.63
CA VAL A 123 4.15 -16.24 6.69
C VAL A 123 2.81 -16.87 6.35
N LEU A 124 1.83 -16.09 5.89
CA LEU A 124 0.49 -16.57 5.55
C LEU A 124 0.50 -17.55 4.37
N ARG A 125 1.40 -17.37 3.39
CA ARG A 125 1.59 -18.32 2.28
C ARG A 125 2.13 -19.68 2.71
N GLN A 126 2.81 -19.75 3.85
CA GLN A 126 3.39 -20.98 4.38
C GLN A 126 2.41 -21.74 5.29
N HIS A 127 1.25 -21.15 5.60
CA HIS A 127 0.28 -21.75 6.49
C HIS A 127 -0.47 -22.90 5.79
N SER A 128 -0.53 -24.08 6.41
CA SER A 128 -1.12 -25.31 5.85
C SER A 128 -2.60 -25.16 5.43
N HIS A 129 -3.35 -24.31 6.13
CA HIS A 129 -4.75 -24.02 5.82
C HIS A 129 -4.98 -22.85 4.86
N VAL A 130 -3.92 -22.25 4.30
CA VAL A 130 -4.01 -21.17 3.30
C VAL A 130 -3.58 -21.72 1.95
N GLN A 131 -4.52 -21.80 1.01
CA GLN A 131 -4.25 -22.23 -0.36
C GLN A 131 -3.62 -21.11 -1.19
N ARG A 132 -4.09 -19.87 -1.02
CA ARG A 132 -3.61 -18.71 -1.80
C ARG A 132 -3.76 -17.42 -1.00
N VAL A 133 -2.82 -16.51 -1.23
CA VAL A 133 -2.87 -15.12 -0.72
C VAL A 133 -2.98 -14.18 -1.92
N GLU A 134 -4.11 -13.48 -2.00
CA GLU A 134 -4.43 -12.48 -3.03
C GLU A 134 -4.35 -11.09 -2.42
N MET A 135 -3.52 -10.21 -2.97
CA MET A 135 -3.51 -8.82 -2.53
C MET A 135 -4.76 -8.11 -3.06
N ILE A 136 -5.33 -7.22 -2.26
CA ILE A 136 -6.48 -6.38 -2.63
C ILE A 136 -5.98 -4.95 -2.93
N CYS A 137 -5.20 -4.38 -2.03
CA CYS A 137 -4.52 -3.09 -2.18
C CYS A 137 -3.09 -3.15 -1.61
N GLU A 138 -2.45 -2.01 -1.35
CA GLU A 138 -1.08 -1.91 -0.82
C GLU A 138 -0.86 -2.62 0.52
N ALA A 139 -1.88 -2.66 1.38
CA ALA A 139 -1.77 -3.20 2.74
C ALA A 139 -2.87 -4.19 3.12
N SER A 140 -3.76 -4.56 2.19
CA SER A 140 -4.82 -5.55 2.45
C SER A 140 -4.78 -6.74 1.50
N MET A 141 -5.23 -7.89 1.99
CA MET A 141 -5.19 -9.15 1.27
C MET A 141 -6.34 -10.08 1.64
N LYS A 142 -6.67 -10.99 0.72
CA LYS A 142 -7.61 -12.08 0.89
C LYS A 142 -6.85 -13.40 0.99
N LEU A 143 -7.16 -14.17 2.02
CA LEU A 143 -6.68 -15.53 2.20
C LEU A 143 -7.74 -16.49 1.68
N ILE A 144 -7.40 -17.22 0.63
CA ILE A 144 -8.16 -18.37 0.16
C ILE A 144 -7.73 -19.56 1.00
N ARG A 145 -8.65 -20.12 1.77
CA ARG A 145 -8.37 -21.23 2.69
C ARG A 145 -8.70 -22.56 2.04
N VAL A 146 -8.05 -23.61 2.52
CA VAL A 146 -8.22 -24.97 1.98
C VAL A 146 -9.63 -25.51 2.20
N GLY A 147 -10.11 -26.33 1.26
CA GLY A 147 -11.42 -26.98 1.36
C GLY A 147 -12.59 -25.99 1.29
N ARG A 148 -13.58 -26.16 2.18
CA ARG A 148 -14.77 -25.29 2.28
C ARG A 148 -14.67 -24.26 3.40
N MET A 149 -13.45 -23.99 3.90
CA MET A 149 -13.24 -23.03 4.97
C MET A 149 -13.50 -21.59 4.48
N PRO A 150 -14.11 -20.71 5.29
CA PRO A 150 -14.39 -19.34 4.89
C PRO A 150 -13.13 -18.52 4.63
N ASN A 151 -13.14 -17.71 3.56
CA ASN A 151 -12.04 -16.80 3.26
C ASN A 151 -11.88 -15.71 4.32
N VAL A 152 -10.64 -15.26 4.52
CA VAL A 152 -10.31 -14.15 5.42
C VAL A 152 -9.88 -12.95 4.58
N ARG A 153 -10.38 -11.76 4.91
CA ARG A 153 -9.91 -10.49 4.32
C ARG A 153 -9.27 -9.68 5.43
N LEU A 154 -7.99 -9.37 5.28
CA LEU A 154 -7.24 -8.70 6.32
C LEU A 154 -6.52 -7.45 5.83
N SER A 155 -6.45 -6.43 6.66
CA SER A 155 -5.47 -5.34 6.54
C SER A 155 -4.27 -5.60 7.45
N VAL A 156 -3.10 -5.13 7.03
CA VAL A 156 -1.85 -5.23 7.78
C VAL A 156 -1.47 -3.84 8.27
N GLU A 157 -1.53 -3.67 9.58
CA GLU A 157 -1.21 -2.43 10.27
C GLU A 157 0.05 -2.60 11.11
N TYR A 158 0.67 -1.51 11.54
CA TYR A 158 1.85 -1.54 12.40
C TYR A 158 1.77 -0.45 13.45
N GLU A 159 1.19 -0.77 14.60
CA GLU A 159 1.00 0.19 15.70
C GLU A 159 1.56 -0.36 17.00
N TYR A 160 2.28 0.48 17.74
CA TYR A 160 2.79 0.11 19.07
C TYR A 160 1.66 0.10 20.11
N GLU A 161 0.85 1.15 20.13
CA GLU A 161 -0.40 1.19 20.89
C GLU A 161 -1.57 1.25 19.91
N PHE A 162 -2.28 0.14 19.75
CA PHE A 162 -3.36 0.07 18.78
C PHE A 162 -4.67 0.57 19.40
N GLY A 163 -4.94 1.87 19.20
CA GLY A 163 -6.13 2.59 19.67
C GLY A 163 -7.36 2.45 18.76
N SER A 164 -8.51 2.93 19.23
CA SER A 164 -9.76 2.93 18.43
C SER A 164 -9.65 3.79 17.18
N GLU A 165 -8.91 4.89 17.24
CA GLU A 165 -8.69 5.77 16.07
C GLU A 165 -7.91 5.05 14.97
N ALA A 166 -6.83 4.33 15.33
CA ALA A 166 -6.07 3.51 14.39
C ALA A 166 -6.95 2.42 13.76
N LEU A 167 -7.87 1.82 14.54
CA LEU A 167 -8.82 0.85 14.01
C LEU A 167 -9.78 1.47 13.00
N VAL A 168 -10.40 2.61 13.34
CA VAL A 168 -11.34 3.31 12.43
C VAL A 168 -10.64 3.63 11.12
N LYS A 169 -9.44 4.21 11.20
CA LYS A 169 -8.62 4.52 10.03
C LYS A 169 -8.31 3.28 9.18
N ALA A 170 -7.94 2.16 9.81
CA ALA A 170 -7.71 0.91 9.09
C ALA A 170 -8.97 0.40 8.36
N LEU A 171 -10.15 0.53 8.98
CA LEU A 171 -11.42 0.10 8.38
C LEU A 171 -11.89 1.04 7.26
N GLU A 172 -11.64 2.34 7.40
CA GLU A 172 -11.91 3.34 6.35
C GLU A 172 -11.01 3.12 5.13
N HIS A 173 -9.72 2.88 5.36
CA HIS A 173 -8.74 2.63 4.30
C HIS A 173 -8.91 1.27 3.62
N HIS A 174 -9.43 0.28 4.35
CA HIS A 174 -9.54 -1.10 3.88
C HIS A 174 -10.98 -1.63 4.05
N PRO A 175 -11.94 -1.12 3.27
CA PRO A 175 -13.33 -1.49 3.41
C PRO A 175 -13.54 -2.99 3.12
N GLY A 176 -14.35 -3.64 3.96
CA GLY A 176 -14.72 -5.05 3.81
C GLY A 176 -13.70 -6.06 4.33
N VAL A 177 -12.65 -5.61 5.04
CA VAL A 177 -11.81 -6.51 5.85
C VAL A 177 -12.59 -7.02 7.05
N ASN A 178 -12.36 -8.29 7.42
CA ASN A 178 -12.92 -8.92 8.62
C ASN A 178 -11.85 -9.18 9.69
N VAL A 179 -10.58 -8.92 9.37
CA VAL A 179 -9.45 -8.99 10.28
C VAL A 179 -8.59 -7.73 10.10
N VAL A 180 -8.17 -7.13 11.21
CA VAL A 180 -7.11 -6.12 11.24
C VAL A 180 -5.93 -6.75 11.95
N LEU A 181 -4.83 -6.95 11.23
CA LEU A 181 -3.62 -7.55 11.77
C LEU A 181 -2.68 -6.44 12.25
N ASN A 182 -2.46 -6.34 13.55
CA ASN A 182 -1.32 -5.59 14.07
C ASN A 182 -0.05 -6.44 13.92
N SER A 183 0.76 -6.10 12.92
CA SER A 183 2.00 -6.80 12.60
C SER A 183 3.18 -6.41 13.49
N ASN A 184 3.02 -5.40 14.36
CA ASN A 184 4.06 -5.03 15.32
C ASN A 184 4.17 -6.09 16.43
N PRO A 185 5.32 -6.78 16.59
CA PRO A 185 5.47 -7.82 17.61
C PRO A 185 5.37 -7.29 19.05
N ASN A 186 5.61 -5.99 19.25
CA ASN A 186 5.47 -5.31 20.54
C ASN A 186 4.14 -4.54 20.64
N GLY A 187 3.31 -4.61 19.60
CA GLY A 187 2.06 -3.89 19.50
C GLY A 187 1.02 -4.43 20.48
N LYS A 188 0.35 -3.54 21.21
CA LYS A 188 -0.72 -3.92 22.14
C LYS A 188 -2.02 -3.21 21.78
N PRO A 189 -3.07 -3.98 21.41
CA PRO A 189 -4.42 -3.44 21.32
C PRO A 189 -4.92 -2.90 22.65
N THR A 190 -5.46 -1.69 22.61
CA THR A 190 -6.17 -1.14 23.76
C THR A 190 -7.51 -1.86 23.95
N ARG A 191 -8.02 -1.90 25.20
CA ARG A 191 -9.36 -2.45 25.48
C ARG A 191 -10.46 -1.75 24.68
N ALA A 192 -10.30 -0.45 24.44
CA ALA A 192 -11.22 0.33 23.63
C ALA A 192 -11.23 -0.12 22.17
N ALA A 193 -10.07 -0.33 21.57
CA ALA A 193 -9.94 -0.83 20.19
C ALA A 193 -10.53 -2.24 20.06
N MET A 194 -10.25 -3.15 21.00
CA MET A 194 -10.79 -4.51 20.98
C MET A 194 -12.32 -4.53 21.02
N ARG A 195 -12.92 -3.73 21.89
CA ARG A 195 -14.38 -3.60 21.99
C ARG A 195 -14.99 -2.94 20.75
N HIS A 196 -14.32 -1.94 20.18
CA HIS A 196 -14.76 -1.34 18.93
C HIS A 196 -14.72 -2.36 17.79
N ALA A 197 -13.64 -3.15 17.69
CA ALA A 197 -13.51 -4.21 16.69
C ALA A 197 -14.65 -5.24 16.81
N GLU A 198 -14.95 -5.69 18.03
CA GLU A 198 -16.07 -6.60 18.30
C GLU A 198 -17.42 -6.02 17.85
N ASN A 199 -17.71 -4.77 18.21
CA ASN A 199 -18.94 -4.08 17.81
C ASN A 199 -19.05 -3.89 16.29
N ALA A 200 -17.92 -3.70 15.61
CA ALA A 200 -17.85 -3.56 14.16
C ALA A 200 -17.84 -4.91 13.41
N GLY A 201 -17.87 -6.04 14.13
CA GLY A 201 -17.83 -7.37 13.54
C GLY A 201 -16.49 -7.74 12.91
N VAL A 202 -15.41 -7.09 13.32
CA VAL A 202 -14.04 -7.33 12.83
C VAL A 202 -13.15 -7.87 13.95
N ARG A 203 -12.11 -8.63 13.60
CA ARG A 203 -11.15 -9.17 14.57
C ARG A 203 -9.85 -8.36 14.54
N LEU A 204 -9.49 -7.72 15.64
CA LEU A 204 -8.17 -7.13 15.82
C LEU A 204 -7.22 -8.18 16.40
N LEU A 205 -6.21 -8.58 15.64
CA LEU A 205 -5.35 -9.73 15.94
C LEU A 205 -3.87 -9.37 15.83
N ASP A 206 -3.03 -10.05 16.60
CA ASP A 206 -1.61 -10.17 16.30
C ASP A 206 -1.35 -11.38 15.37
N MET A 207 -0.09 -11.57 14.97
CA MET A 207 0.29 -12.66 14.07
C MET A 207 -0.02 -14.04 14.69
N SER A 208 0.30 -14.24 15.97
CA SER A 208 0.10 -15.52 16.67
C SER A 208 -1.38 -15.91 16.75
N SER A 209 -2.25 -14.95 17.09
CA SER A 209 -3.69 -15.12 17.18
C SER A 209 -4.31 -15.38 15.81
N LEU A 210 -3.82 -14.71 14.76
CA LEU A 210 -4.24 -14.98 13.38
C LEU A 210 -3.89 -16.42 12.98
N MET A 211 -2.67 -16.88 13.24
CA MET A 211 -2.28 -18.28 12.95
C MET A 211 -3.17 -19.27 13.70
N GLY A 212 -3.49 -19.01 14.98
CA GLY A 212 -4.41 -19.84 15.76
C GLY A 212 -5.82 -19.90 15.17
N ILE A 213 -6.34 -18.78 14.66
CA ILE A 213 -7.66 -18.71 14.02
C ILE A 213 -7.67 -19.42 12.67
N LEU A 214 -6.57 -19.36 11.91
CA LEU A 214 -6.46 -20.05 10.63
C LEU A 214 -6.45 -21.58 10.74
N ASN A 215 -6.30 -22.14 11.94
CA ASN A 215 -6.49 -23.58 12.20
C ASN A 215 -7.95 -23.96 12.49
N ARG A 216 -8.83 -22.98 12.75
CA ARG A 216 -10.23 -23.23 13.10
C ARG A 216 -11.11 -23.32 11.85
N PRO A 217 -12.09 -24.24 11.78
CA PRO A 217 -13.01 -24.39 10.64
C PRO A 217 -13.61 -23.06 10.17
#